data_AF-A0A414ATU2-F1
#
_entry.id   AF-A0A414ATU2-F1
#
_cell.length_a   1.000
_cell.length_b   1.000
_cell.length_c   1.000
_cell.angle_alpha   90.00
_cell.angle_beta   90.00
_cell.angle_gamma   90.00
#
_symmetry.space_group_name_H-M   'P 1'
#
loop_
_entity.id
_entity.type
_entity.pdbx_description
1 polymer ?
#
loop_
_entity_poly.entity_id
_entity_poly.type
_entity_poly.pdbx_seq_one_letter_code
_entity_poly.pdbx_strand_id
1 'polypeptide(L)'
;MDNTEAKKRILETVVSAMQENQDIGKLTNRQIAEKAGVNSALINYYFKSKDNLLIEAVNICMGNLFENIIQKTSKEIDPLLRLESMIKEIVCLGYNHYPLAKITVANELNGGGIITNKMIQPVLKEIFKQSKDEYEIKILAAQILLPVQVIFLNASAYQKYLQCDIKNVMVEQEKLIDIIFKNLSLEMGGAC
;
A
#
# COMPACT_ATOMS: atom_id res chain seq x y z
N MET A 1 -34.62 -0.18 -3.74
CA MET A 1 -33.23 -0.65 -3.56
C MET A 1 -32.54 0.33 -2.66
N ASP A 2 -31.93 -0.12 -1.57
CA ASP A 2 -31.19 0.74 -0.67
C ASP A 2 -30.08 1.47 -1.45
N ASN A 3 -30.00 2.78 -1.25
CA ASN A 3 -29.08 3.71 -1.92
C ASN A 3 -27.62 3.24 -1.65
N THR A 4 -27.36 2.70 -0.46
CA THR A 4 -26.06 2.13 -0.06
C THR A 4 -25.69 0.85 -0.83
N GLU A 5 -26.67 0.01 -1.13
CA GLU A 5 -26.44 -1.28 -1.79
C GLU A 5 -26.03 -1.11 -3.27
N ALA A 6 -26.62 -0.12 -3.95
CA ALA A 6 -26.22 0.20 -5.33
C ALA A 6 -24.77 0.73 -5.40
N LYS A 7 -24.36 1.59 -4.45
CA LYS A 7 -22.97 2.06 -4.37
C LYS A 7 -22.00 0.89 -4.19
N LYS A 8 -22.33 -0.02 -3.27
CA LYS A 8 -21.52 -1.21 -2.98
C LYS A 8 -21.35 -2.12 -4.20
N ARG A 9 -22.44 -2.47 -4.90
CA ARG A 9 -22.35 -3.30 -6.12
C ARG A 9 -21.50 -2.68 -7.22
N ILE A 10 -21.55 -1.35 -7.39
CA ILE A 10 -20.70 -0.65 -8.35
C ILE A 10 -19.22 -0.81 -7.96
N LEU A 11 -18.87 -0.60 -6.69
CA LEU A 11 -17.50 -0.77 -6.20
C LEU A 11 -17.02 -2.21 -6.36
N GLU A 12 -17.80 -3.19 -5.91
CA GLU A 12 -17.46 -4.62 -6.02
C GLU A 12 -17.23 -5.03 -7.48
N THR A 13 -18.06 -4.55 -8.41
CA THR A 13 -17.88 -4.82 -9.84
C THR A 13 -16.53 -4.34 -10.35
N VAL A 14 -16.08 -3.15 -9.94
CA VAL A 14 -14.80 -2.59 -10.36
C VAL A 14 -13.63 -3.30 -9.66
N VAL A 15 -13.76 -3.59 -8.36
CA VAL A 15 -12.74 -4.30 -7.58
C VAL A 15 -12.52 -5.72 -8.14
N SER A 16 -13.59 -6.47 -8.41
CA SER A 16 -13.47 -7.81 -9.01
C SER A 16 -12.83 -7.75 -10.40
N ALA A 17 -13.19 -6.76 -11.22
CA ALA A 17 -12.54 -6.56 -12.52
C ALA A 17 -11.04 -6.27 -12.39
N MET A 18 -10.61 -5.49 -11.38
CA MET A 18 -9.19 -5.26 -11.07
C MET A 18 -8.48 -6.55 -10.67
N GLN A 19 -9.09 -7.35 -9.80
CA GLN A 19 -8.54 -8.62 -9.32
C GLN A 19 -8.40 -9.66 -10.45
N GLU A 20 -9.27 -9.61 -11.44
CA GLU A 20 -9.21 -10.43 -12.66
C GLU A 20 -8.21 -9.89 -13.72
N ASN A 21 -7.40 -8.89 -13.39
CA ASN A 21 -6.46 -8.21 -14.30
C ASN A 21 -7.12 -7.62 -15.55
N GLN A 22 -8.40 -7.23 -15.48
CA GLN A 22 -9.06 -6.52 -16.58
C GLN A 22 -8.53 -5.08 -16.67
N ASP A 23 -8.41 -4.56 -17.89
CA ASP A 23 -8.08 -3.15 -18.13
C ASP A 23 -9.31 -2.26 -17.83
N ILE A 24 -9.54 -2.03 -16.55
CA ILE A 24 -10.54 -1.13 -15.98
C ILE A 24 -10.45 0.31 -16.51
N GLY A 25 -9.27 0.75 -16.95
CA GLY A 25 -9.11 2.03 -17.65
C GLY A 25 -10.02 2.13 -18.88
N LYS A 26 -10.27 1.00 -19.55
CA LYS A 26 -11.12 0.91 -20.75
C LYS A 26 -12.62 0.75 -20.47
N LEU A 27 -13.03 0.41 -19.25
CA LEU A 27 -14.46 0.22 -18.96
C LEU A 27 -15.19 1.57 -18.90
N THR A 28 -16.25 1.73 -19.69
CA THR A 28 -17.11 2.92 -19.63
C THR A 28 -18.04 2.87 -18.40
N ASN A 29 -18.53 4.03 -17.94
CA ASN A 29 -19.55 4.08 -16.88
C ASN A 29 -20.77 3.21 -17.23
N ARG A 30 -21.16 3.16 -18.51
CA ARG A 30 -22.28 2.31 -18.96
C ARG A 30 -22.00 0.82 -18.76
N GLN A 31 -20.81 0.35 -19.15
CA GLN A 31 -20.42 -1.05 -18.96
C GLN A 31 -20.31 -1.43 -17.49
N ILE A 32 -19.78 -0.53 -16.64
CA ILE A 32 -19.71 -0.74 -15.19
C ILE A 32 -21.13 -0.87 -14.61
N ALA A 33 -22.03 0.03 -15.00
CA ALA A 33 -23.40 0.03 -14.50
C ALA A 33 -24.18 -1.22 -14.93
N GLU A 34 -23.98 -1.65 -16.18
CA GLU A 34 -24.58 -2.88 -16.72
C GLU A 34 -24.09 -4.12 -15.95
N LYS A 35 -22.77 -4.27 -15.77
CA LYS A 35 -22.19 -5.35 -14.97
C LYS A 35 -22.67 -5.34 -13.51
N ALA A 36 -22.84 -4.16 -12.92
CA ALA A 36 -23.32 -3.98 -11.56
C ALA A 36 -24.86 -4.11 -11.40
N GLY A 37 -25.60 -4.26 -12.51
CA GLY A 37 -27.06 -4.32 -12.50
C GLY A 37 -27.73 -3.05 -11.98
N VAL A 38 -27.15 -1.88 -12.27
CA VAL A 38 -27.63 -0.58 -11.79
C VAL A 38 -27.86 0.42 -12.93
N ASN A 39 -28.62 1.48 -12.66
CA ASN A 39 -28.73 2.61 -13.58
C ASN A 39 -27.39 3.38 -13.66
N SER A 40 -26.90 3.63 -14.87
CA SER A 40 -25.64 4.37 -15.11
C SER A 40 -25.57 5.76 -14.48
N ALA A 41 -26.72 6.43 -14.24
CA ALA A 41 -26.78 7.71 -13.54
C ALA A 41 -26.27 7.61 -12.08
N LEU A 42 -26.36 6.43 -11.46
CA LEU A 42 -25.92 6.21 -10.09
C LEU A 42 -24.40 6.30 -9.92
N ILE A 43 -23.63 6.00 -10.97
CA ILE A 43 -22.16 6.15 -10.91
C ILE A 43 -21.79 7.62 -10.69
N ASN A 44 -22.34 8.52 -11.49
CA ASN A 44 -22.09 9.96 -11.32
C ASN A 44 -22.67 10.49 -10.01
N TYR A 45 -23.84 9.97 -9.57
CA TYR A 45 -24.44 10.36 -8.30
C TYR A 45 -23.51 10.08 -7.11
N TYR A 46 -22.98 8.85 -7.01
CA TYR A 46 -22.14 8.42 -5.89
C TYR A 46 -20.70 8.91 -5.97
N PHE A 47 -20.08 8.77 -7.13
CA PHE A 47 -18.63 8.94 -7.27
C PHE A 47 -18.24 10.27 -7.90
N LYS A 48 -19.19 11.03 -8.46
CA LYS A 48 -18.99 12.30 -9.20
C LYS A 48 -18.23 12.17 -10.51
N SER A 49 -17.21 11.31 -10.57
CA SER A 49 -16.45 10.99 -11.78
C SER A 49 -16.06 9.51 -11.80
N LYS A 50 -15.71 9.01 -12.98
CA LYS A 50 -15.12 7.67 -13.14
C LYS A 50 -13.79 7.57 -12.38
N ASP A 51 -12.98 8.62 -12.40
CA ASP A 51 -11.68 8.64 -11.74
C ASP A 51 -11.80 8.46 -10.22
N ASN A 52 -12.80 9.11 -9.60
CA ASN A 52 -13.07 8.92 -8.17
C ASN A 52 -13.51 7.49 -7.84
N LEU A 53 -14.36 6.90 -8.68
CA LEU A 53 -14.74 5.48 -8.55
C LEU A 53 -13.50 4.57 -8.67
N LEU A 54 -12.64 4.83 -9.66
CA LEU A 54 -11.41 4.06 -9.83
C LEU A 54 -10.48 4.22 -8.63
N ILE A 55 -10.29 5.43 -8.10
CA ILE A 55 -9.45 5.66 -6.91
C ILE A 55 -10.00 4.88 -5.70
N GLU A 56 -11.31 4.95 -5.45
CA GLU A 56 -11.95 4.22 -4.33
C GLU A 56 -11.78 2.70 -4.50
N ALA A 57 -12.01 2.19 -5.71
CA ALA A 57 -11.82 0.76 -6.01
C ALA A 57 -10.35 0.32 -5.93
N VAL A 58 -9.39 1.14 -6.39
CA VAL A 58 -7.95 0.86 -6.28
C VAL A 58 -7.55 0.78 -4.81
N ASN A 59 -8.01 1.72 -3.99
CA ASN A 59 -7.70 1.71 -2.56
C ASN A 59 -8.23 0.45 -1.86
N ILE A 60 -9.45 -0.01 -2.21
CA ILE A 60 -10.00 -1.27 -1.69
C ILE A 60 -9.17 -2.46 -2.18
N CYS A 61 -8.88 -2.53 -3.48
CA CYS A 61 -8.12 -3.63 -4.07
C CYS A 61 -6.72 -3.74 -3.44
N MET A 62 -5.99 -2.63 -3.34
CA MET A 62 -4.68 -2.57 -2.70
C MET A 62 -4.77 -2.87 -1.21
N GLY A 63 -5.80 -2.37 -0.52
CA GLY A 63 -6.07 -2.68 0.90
C GLY A 63 -6.20 -4.18 1.15
N ASN A 64 -7.00 -4.89 0.36
CA ASN A 64 -7.15 -6.34 0.46
C ASN A 64 -5.84 -7.09 0.22
N LEU A 65 -5.03 -6.64 -0.75
CA LEU A 65 -3.72 -7.23 -1.03
C LEU A 65 -2.74 -7.00 0.13
N PHE A 66 -2.76 -5.81 0.75
CA PHE A 66 -1.98 -5.52 1.94
C PHE A 66 -2.41 -6.37 3.14
N GLU A 67 -3.70 -6.55 3.37
CA GLU A 67 -4.20 -7.42 4.45
C GLU A 67 -3.73 -8.87 4.28
N ASN A 68 -3.72 -9.38 3.04
CA ASN A 68 -3.19 -10.72 2.74
C ASN A 68 -1.69 -10.83 3.08
N ILE A 69 -0.89 -9.79 2.80
CA ILE A 69 0.53 -9.75 3.17
C ILE A 69 0.65 -9.80 4.69
N ILE A 70 -0.09 -8.96 5.42
CA ILE A 70 -0.05 -8.94 6.90
C ILE A 70 -0.37 -10.32 7.48
N GLN A 71 -1.42 -10.98 6.99
CA GLN A 71 -1.81 -12.33 7.41
C GLN A 71 -0.78 -13.40 7.05
N LYS A 72 -0.14 -13.27 5.88
CA LYS A 72 0.92 -14.20 5.47
C LYS A 72 2.14 -14.05 6.37
N THR A 73 2.57 -12.82 6.64
CA THR A 73 3.77 -12.54 7.44
C THR A 73 3.54 -12.74 8.93
N SER A 74 2.30 -12.70 9.43
CA SER A 74 2.00 -12.96 10.85
C SER A 74 2.41 -14.36 11.34
N LYS A 75 2.74 -15.27 10.42
CA LYS A 75 3.27 -16.62 10.72
C LYS A 75 4.74 -16.61 11.12
N GLU A 76 5.47 -15.53 10.81
CA GLU A 76 6.85 -15.36 11.26
C GLU A 76 6.86 -15.00 12.75
N ILE A 77 7.63 -15.78 13.53
CA ILE A 77 7.68 -15.70 14.99
C ILE A 77 8.61 -14.57 15.41
N ASP A 78 9.72 -14.38 14.71
CA ASP A 78 10.64 -13.28 14.99
C ASP A 78 10.02 -11.96 14.51
N PRO A 79 9.69 -11.01 15.40
CA PRO A 79 9.00 -9.80 15.02
C PRO A 79 9.85 -8.88 14.12
N LEU A 80 11.18 -8.97 14.18
CA LEU A 80 12.07 -8.23 13.29
C LEU A 80 12.02 -8.80 11.87
N LEU A 81 12.19 -10.12 11.73
CA LEU A 81 12.10 -10.80 10.43
C LEU A 81 10.70 -10.65 9.82
N ARG A 82 9.66 -10.64 10.67
CA ARG A 82 8.29 -10.38 10.25
C ARG A 82 8.13 -8.98 9.67
N LEU A 83 8.65 -7.95 10.36
CA LEU A 83 8.58 -6.57 9.90
C LEU A 83 9.33 -6.40 8.57
N GLU A 84 10.51 -6.99 8.45
CA GLU A 84 11.34 -6.97 7.24
C GLU A 84 10.61 -7.64 6.06
N SER A 85 10.11 -8.86 6.26
CA SER A 85 9.37 -9.62 5.25
C SER A 85 8.11 -8.87 4.81
N MET A 86 7.36 -8.29 5.75
CA MET A 86 6.17 -7.51 5.46
C MET A 86 6.48 -6.31 4.57
N ILE A 87 7.54 -5.55 4.87
CA ILE A 87 7.92 -4.39 4.06
C ILE A 87 8.43 -4.80 2.69
N LYS A 88 9.24 -5.86 2.58
CA LYS A 88 9.69 -6.40 1.28
C LYS A 88 8.52 -6.81 0.39
N GLU A 89 7.55 -7.52 0.93
CA GLU A 89 6.36 -7.92 0.19
C GLU A 89 5.49 -6.73 -0.23
N ILE A 90 5.31 -5.72 0.63
CA ILE A 90 4.61 -4.47 0.32
C ILE A 90 5.28 -3.73 -0.84
N VAL A 91 6.62 -3.61 -0.81
CA VAL A 91 7.37 -2.94 -1.88
C VAL A 91 7.26 -3.70 -3.19
N CYS A 92 7.43 -5.03 -3.15
CA CYS A 92 7.28 -5.88 -4.33
C CYS A 92 5.89 -5.74 -4.95
N LEU A 93 4.82 -5.80 -4.13
CA LEU A 93 3.45 -5.56 -4.57
C LEU A 93 3.29 -4.18 -5.22
N GLY A 94 3.85 -3.14 -4.58
CA GLY A 94 3.81 -1.77 -5.07
C GLY A 94 4.39 -1.65 -6.48
N TYR A 95 5.57 -2.24 -6.73
CA TYR A 95 6.19 -2.19 -8.06
C TYR A 95 5.50 -3.08 -9.09
N ASN A 96 4.99 -4.26 -8.70
CA ASN A 96 4.21 -5.13 -9.58
C ASN A 96 2.91 -4.46 -10.07
N HIS A 97 2.33 -3.59 -9.25
CA HIS A 97 1.12 -2.82 -9.58
C HIS A 97 1.40 -1.31 -9.66
N TYR A 98 2.59 -0.92 -10.14
CA TYR A 98 3.12 0.44 -10.03
C TYR A 98 2.12 1.57 -10.37
N PRO A 99 1.37 1.55 -11.49
CA PRO A 99 0.44 2.65 -11.80
C PRO A 99 -0.66 2.83 -10.76
N LEU A 100 -1.23 1.72 -10.25
CA LEU A 100 -2.32 1.76 -9.28
C LEU A 100 -1.79 2.05 -7.88
N ALA A 101 -0.72 1.37 -7.48
CA ALA A 101 -0.07 1.57 -6.20
C ALA A 101 0.46 3.01 -6.05
N LYS A 102 0.96 3.63 -7.13
CA LYS A 102 1.39 5.04 -7.14
C LYS A 102 0.25 5.99 -6.78
N ILE A 103 -0.97 5.75 -7.26
CA ILE A 103 -2.13 6.57 -6.92
C ILE A 103 -2.46 6.44 -5.43
N THR A 104 -2.53 5.21 -4.92
CA THR A 104 -2.81 4.96 -3.49
C THR A 104 -1.75 5.58 -2.58
N VAL A 105 -0.46 5.37 -2.87
CA VAL A 105 0.64 5.91 -2.06
C VAL A 105 0.67 7.44 -2.10
N ALA A 106 0.40 8.05 -3.27
CA ALA A 106 0.35 9.52 -3.38
C ALA A 106 -0.81 10.11 -2.57
N ASN A 107 -2.00 9.49 -2.64
CA ASN A 107 -3.16 9.91 -1.84
C ASN A 107 -2.89 9.77 -0.34
N GLU A 108 -2.26 8.67 0.07
CA GLU A 108 -1.91 8.42 1.47
C GLU A 108 -0.87 9.43 1.99
N LEU A 109 0.16 9.73 1.19
CA LEU A 109 1.17 10.74 1.57
C LEU A 109 0.60 12.16 1.62
N ASN A 110 -0.39 12.51 0.79
CA ASN A 110 -1.12 13.78 0.93
C ASN A 110 -1.86 13.88 2.27
N GLY A 111 -2.23 12.74 2.88
CA GLY A 111 -2.76 12.64 4.25
C GLY A 111 -1.68 12.47 5.33
N GLY A 112 -0.39 12.61 4.98
CA GLY A 112 0.74 12.47 5.89
C GLY A 112 1.26 11.04 6.10
N GLY A 113 0.76 10.04 5.36
CA GLY A 113 1.22 8.64 5.47
C GLY A 113 0.81 7.92 6.76
N ILE A 114 -0.16 8.47 7.49
CA ILE A 114 -0.49 8.06 8.86
C ILE A 114 -1.08 6.65 8.92
N ILE A 115 -1.85 6.22 7.92
CA ILE A 115 -2.50 4.90 7.90
C ILE A 115 -1.42 3.83 7.79
N THR A 116 -0.52 3.95 6.81
CA THR A 116 0.58 2.97 6.65
C THR A 116 1.53 3.00 7.84
N ASN A 117 1.82 4.17 8.40
CA ASN A 117 2.64 4.27 9.61
C ASN A 117 2.01 3.55 10.80
N LYS A 118 0.68 3.64 11.00
CA LYS A 118 -0.02 2.91 12.06
C LYS A 118 0.01 1.39 11.88
N MET A 119 0.03 0.91 10.64
CA MET A 119 0.02 -0.52 10.32
C MET A 119 1.22 -1.27 10.92
N ILE A 120 2.41 -0.66 10.92
CA ILE A 120 3.63 -1.34 11.39
C ILE A 120 3.92 -1.13 12.88
N GLN A 121 3.21 -0.21 13.55
CA GLN A 121 3.40 0.10 14.97
C GLN A 121 3.22 -1.11 15.89
N PRO A 122 2.25 -2.02 15.70
CA PRO A 122 2.12 -3.20 16.54
C PRO A 122 3.38 -4.07 16.54
N VAL A 123 3.95 -4.32 15.36
CA VAL A 123 5.17 -5.12 15.21
C VAL A 123 6.37 -4.39 15.83
N LEU A 124 6.49 -3.07 15.63
CA LEU A 124 7.53 -2.26 16.29
C LEU A 124 7.41 -2.31 17.82
N LYS A 125 6.19 -2.27 18.37
CA LYS A 125 5.96 -2.42 19.82
C LYS A 125 6.36 -3.80 20.32
N GLU A 126 6.20 -4.85 19.53
CA GLU A 126 6.68 -6.20 19.89
C GLU A 126 8.22 -6.28 19.89
N ILE A 127 8.89 -5.65 18.92
CA ILE A 127 10.35 -5.59 18.83
C ILE A 127 10.94 -4.82 20.03
N PHE A 128 10.48 -3.60 20.26
CA PHE A 128 11.06 -2.69 21.25
C PHE A 128 10.46 -2.85 22.65
N LYS A 129 9.32 -3.53 22.82
CA LYS A 129 8.64 -3.74 24.10
C LYS A 129 8.49 -2.42 24.88
N GLN A 130 9.14 -2.32 26.04
CA GLN A 130 9.11 -1.13 26.92
C GLN A 130 10.34 -0.23 26.77
N SER A 131 11.26 -0.54 25.84
CA SER A 131 12.49 0.24 25.62
C SER A 131 12.25 1.57 24.89
N LYS A 132 11.06 1.74 24.31
CA LYS A 132 10.66 2.94 23.58
C LYS A 132 9.26 3.36 23.92
N ASP A 133 9.03 4.67 24.02
CA ASP A 133 7.71 5.21 24.24
C ASP A 133 6.86 5.26 22.95
N GLU A 134 5.59 5.66 23.07
CA GLU A 134 4.69 5.70 21.92
C GLU A 134 5.11 6.74 20.86
N TYR A 135 5.75 7.83 21.27
CA TYR A 135 6.23 8.86 20.36
C TYR A 135 7.41 8.32 19.53
N GLU A 136 8.39 7.68 20.17
CA GLU A 136 9.51 7.02 19.50
C GLU A 136 9.05 5.96 18.51
N ILE A 137 8.09 5.10 18.89
CA ILE A 137 7.53 4.08 18.00
C ILE A 137 6.89 4.71 16.74
N LYS A 138 6.18 5.83 16.89
CA LYS A 138 5.57 6.54 15.77
C LYS A 138 6.62 7.15 14.83
N ILE A 139 7.69 7.71 15.39
CA ILE A 139 8.81 8.28 14.62
C ILE A 139 9.56 7.17 13.88
N LEU A 140 9.84 6.04 14.53
CA LEU A 140 10.46 4.87 13.89
C LEU A 140 9.63 4.38 12.71
N ALA A 141 8.30 4.27 12.86
CA ALA A 141 7.44 3.87 11.75
C ALA A 141 7.59 4.80 10.54
N ALA A 142 7.61 6.12 10.78
CA ALA A 142 7.79 7.12 9.74
C ALA A 142 9.19 7.07 9.10
N GLN A 143 10.25 6.87 9.89
CA GLN A 143 11.63 6.75 9.38
C GLN A 143 11.81 5.53 8.47
N ILE A 144 11.05 4.47 8.71
CA ILE A 144 11.06 3.27 7.86
C ILE A 144 10.28 3.50 6.58
N LEU A 145 9.04 3.97 6.69
CA LEU A 145 8.09 3.95 5.57
C LEU A 145 8.19 5.16 4.65
N LEU A 146 8.41 6.37 5.18
CA LEU A 146 8.44 7.58 4.36
C LEU A 146 9.54 7.54 3.30
N PRO A 147 10.80 7.12 3.59
CA PRO A 147 11.81 6.99 2.57
C PRO A 147 11.40 6.01 1.47
N VAL A 148 10.87 4.84 1.84
CA VAL A 148 10.40 3.82 0.88
C VAL A 148 9.31 4.38 -0.02
N GLN A 149 8.30 5.05 0.56
CA GLN A 149 7.17 5.61 -0.19
C GLN A 149 7.60 6.76 -1.12
N VAL A 150 8.48 7.65 -0.66
CA VAL A 150 9.00 8.76 -1.48
C VAL A 150 9.87 8.24 -2.62
N ILE A 151 10.73 7.25 -2.35
CA ILE A 151 11.55 6.59 -3.38
C ILE A 151 10.64 5.93 -4.41
N PHE A 152 9.61 5.20 -3.97
CA PHE A 152 8.64 4.55 -4.84
C PHE A 152 7.90 5.54 -5.76
N LEU A 153 7.35 6.63 -5.20
CA LEU A 153 6.66 7.66 -5.99
C LEU A 153 7.57 8.32 -7.04
N ASN A 154 8.84 8.47 -6.69
CA ASN A 154 9.87 9.12 -7.49
C ASN A 154 10.86 8.12 -8.09
N ALA A 155 10.43 6.88 -8.35
CA ALA A 155 11.31 5.78 -8.74
C ALA A 155 12.29 6.17 -9.86
N SER A 156 11.82 6.82 -10.93
CA SER A 156 12.69 7.26 -12.03
C SER A 156 13.75 8.29 -11.66
N ALA A 157 13.49 9.15 -10.68
CA ALA A 157 14.50 10.08 -10.17
C ALA A 157 15.53 9.35 -9.30
N TYR A 158 15.07 8.46 -8.43
CA TYR A 158 15.95 7.67 -7.56
C TYR A 158 16.77 6.63 -8.32
N GLN A 159 16.24 6.02 -9.39
CA GLN A 159 17.00 5.13 -10.27
C GLN A 159 18.23 5.84 -10.83
N LYS A 160 18.07 7.10 -11.28
CA LYS A 160 19.17 7.92 -11.79
C LYS A 160 20.16 8.29 -10.68
N TYR A 161 19.66 8.67 -9.51
CA TYR A 161 20.48 9.09 -8.38
C TYR A 161 21.30 7.93 -7.79
N LEU A 162 20.67 6.77 -7.59
CA LEU A 162 21.26 5.58 -6.98
C LEU A 162 22.02 4.71 -7.99
N GLN A 163 21.85 4.97 -9.29
CA GLN A 163 22.43 4.18 -10.39
C GLN A 163 22.02 2.70 -10.33
N CYS A 164 20.75 2.45 -10.02
CA CYS A 164 20.14 1.12 -9.96
C CYS A 164 18.72 1.14 -10.54
N ASP A 165 18.23 -0.01 -11.00
CA ASP A 165 16.87 -0.24 -11.48
C ASP A 165 15.93 -0.78 -10.37
N ILE A 166 15.64 0.07 -9.38
CA ILE A 166 14.64 -0.24 -8.33
C ILE A 166 13.23 -0.50 -8.85
N LYS A 167 12.91 -0.15 -10.10
CA LYS A 167 11.57 -0.32 -10.63
C LYS A 167 11.33 -1.74 -11.12
N ASN A 168 12.35 -2.35 -11.73
CA ASN A 168 12.21 -3.64 -12.39
C ASN A 168 13.07 -4.75 -11.76
N VAL A 169 14.01 -4.43 -10.87
CA VAL A 169 14.93 -5.42 -10.28
C VAL A 169 14.61 -5.62 -8.80
N MET A 170 14.01 -6.77 -8.49
CA MET A 170 13.61 -7.16 -7.13
C MET A 170 14.77 -7.13 -6.12
N VAL A 171 15.94 -7.63 -6.51
CA VAL A 171 17.14 -7.65 -5.65
C VAL A 171 17.56 -6.23 -5.25
N GLU A 172 17.35 -5.23 -6.10
CA GLU A 172 17.69 -3.83 -5.79
C GLU A 172 16.63 -3.17 -4.90
N GLN A 173 15.36 -3.59 -5.02
CA GLN A 173 14.30 -3.22 -4.07
C GLN A 173 14.59 -3.80 -2.67
N GLU A 174 14.95 -5.08 -2.59
CA GLU A 174 15.31 -5.73 -1.33
C GLU A 174 16.53 -5.07 -0.69
N LYS A 175 17.58 -4.79 -1.47
CA LYS A 175 18.78 -4.09 -0.99
C LYS A 175 18.45 -2.73 -0.37
N LEU A 176 17.50 -1.98 -0.94
CA LEU A 176 17.04 -0.72 -0.34
C LEU A 176 16.44 -0.95 1.05
N ILE A 177 15.59 -1.96 1.20
CA ILE A 177 14.96 -2.30 2.48
C ILE A 177 15.99 -2.79 3.49
N ASP A 178 16.92 -3.66 3.07
CA ASP A 178 17.99 -4.17 3.92
C ASP A 178 18.83 -3.04 4.52
N ILE A 179 19.15 -2.01 3.73
CA ILE A 179 19.91 -0.85 4.19
C ILE A 179 19.11 -0.04 5.23
N ILE A 180 17.80 0.15 5.01
CA ILE A 180 16.93 0.84 5.97
C ILE A 180 16.86 0.08 7.29
N PHE A 181 16.73 -1.24 7.23
CA PHE A 181 16.65 -2.11 8.42
C PHE A 181 17.98 -2.27 9.14
N LYS A 182 19.11 -2.30 8.41
CA LYS A 182 20.44 -2.32 9.03
C LYS A 182 20.63 -1.13 9.97
N ASN A 183 20.11 0.04 9.60
CA ASN A 183 20.18 1.23 10.45
C ASN A 183 19.30 1.12 11.70
N LEU A 184 18.14 0.47 11.62
CA LEU A 184 17.32 0.12 12.79
C LEU A 184 18.04 -0.88 13.72
N SER A 185 18.70 -1.89 13.16
CA SER A 185 19.39 -2.91 13.96
C SER A 185 20.56 -2.34 14.76
N LEU A 186 21.20 -1.28 14.26
CA LEU A 186 22.23 -0.54 15.01
C LEU A 186 21.68 0.13 16.27
N GLU A 187 20.41 0.55 16.28
CA GLU A 187 19.75 1.06 17.50
C GLU A 187 19.42 -0.04 18.50
N MET A 188 19.12 -1.26 18.03
CA MET A 188 18.85 -2.41 18.92
C MET A 188 20.13 -2.93 19.61
N GLY A 189 21.30 -2.76 18.98
CA GLY A 189 22.60 -3.12 19.54
C GLY A 189 23.15 -2.14 20.60
N GLY A 190 22.46 -1.02 20.83
CA GLY A 190 22.79 -0.05 21.89
C GLY A 190 22.07 -0.31 23.22
N ALA A 191 21.22 -1.33 23.30
CA ALA A 191 20.47 -1.72 24.50
C ALA A 191 21.09 -2.95 25.20
N CYS A 192 22.42 -2.96 25.33
CA CYS A 192 23.15 -3.87 26.23
C CYS A 192 23.66 -3.09 27.45
#